data_AF-A0AAF0IRF2-F1
#
_entry.id   AF-A0AAF0IRF2-F1
#
_cell.length_a   1.000
_cell.length_b   1.000
_cell.length_c   1.000
_cell.angle_alpha   90.00
_cell.angle_beta   90.00
_cell.angle_gamma   90.00
#
_symmetry.space_group_name_H-M   'P 1'
#
loop_
_entity.id
_entity.type
_entity.pdbx_description
1 polymer ?
#
loop_
_entity_poly.entity_id
_entity_poly.type
_entity_poly.pdbx_seq_one_letter_code
_entity_poly.pdbx_strand_id
1 'polypeptide(L)'
;MEAAAALRKARIDALRRLRQAEDAHDQRAIDENEFGRAVKASFRSSVPPPGVVSQQPTVLDTLEHDIAGLQERVIAEDEAEQEKKLDLAAIAPKRPNWDLRRAYDQRVAQLERRTKLAIRALIVERVRASQGTGDDAEAEATARLVAEAGTSDEEEDEEEA
;
A
#
# COMPACT_ATOMS: atom_id res chain seq x y z
N MET A 1 42.68 -64.34 -0.55
CA MET A 1 41.37 -64.28 -1.25
C MET A 1 40.27 -65.07 -0.55
N GLU A 2 40.60 -66.17 0.12
CA GLU A 2 39.62 -67.04 0.80
C GLU A 2 38.88 -66.36 1.97
N ALA A 3 39.54 -65.49 2.74
CA ALA A 3 38.92 -64.78 3.87
C ALA A 3 37.75 -63.87 3.44
N ALA A 4 37.87 -63.13 2.34
CA ALA A 4 36.80 -62.29 1.82
C ALA A 4 35.60 -63.12 1.31
N ALA A 5 35.87 -64.28 0.71
CA ALA A 5 34.83 -65.22 0.29
C ALA A 5 34.09 -65.82 1.49
N ALA A 6 34.79 -66.15 2.57
CA ALA A 6 34.19 -66.65 3.81
C ALA A 6 33.26 -65.61 4.47
N LEU A 7 33.67 -64.34 4.53
CA LEU A 7 32.83 -63.25 5.05
C LEU A 7 31.57 -63.05 4.21
N ARG A 8 31.70 -63.09 2.87
CA ARG A 8 30.54 -63.01 1.96
C ARG A 8 29.59 -64.19 2.15
N LYS A 9 30.12 -65.41 2.31
CA LYS A 9 29.32 -66.61 2.57
C LYS A 9 28.55 -66.47 3.88
N ALA A 10 29.21 -66.07 4.96
CA ALA A 10 28.58 -65.83 6.26
C ALA A 10 27.46 -64.77 6.17
N ARG A 11 27.69 -63.69 5.42
CA ARG A 11 26.68 -62.64 5.15
C ARG A 11 25.45 -63.19 4.42
N ILE A 12 25.66 -64.00 3.39
CA ILE A 12 24.57 -64.61 2.62
C ILE A 12 23.79 -65.62 3.48
N ASP A 13 24.50 -66.41 4.28
CA ASP A 13 23.87 -67.39 5.16
C ASP A 13 23.03 -66.70 6.25
N ALA A 14 23.48 -65.56 6.79
CA ALA A 14 22.66 -64.74 7.69
C ALA A 14 21.38 -64.23 7.01
N LEU A 15 21.44 -63.76 5.76
CA LEU A 15 20.25 -63.32 5.02
C LEU A 15 19.29 -64.48 4.70
N ARG A 16 19.82 -65.67 4.37
CA ARG A 16 19.01 -66.88 4.13
C ARG A 16 18.30 -67.35 5.39
N ARG A 17 18.99 -67.34 6.53
CA ARG A 17 18.40 -67.67 7.84
C ARG A 17 17.27 -66.72 8.21
N LEU A 18 17.45 -65.41 7.98
CA LEU A 18 16.38 -64.44 8.21
C LEU A 18 15.16 -64.75 7.34
N ARG A 19 15.36 -65.05 6.05
CA ARG A 19 14.26 -65.39 5.14
C ARG A 19 13.48 -66.63 5.62
N GLN A 20 14.19 -67.68 6.03
CA GLN A 20 13.57 -68.90 6.55
C GLN A 20 12.80 -68.66 7.85
N ALA A 21 13.34 -67.86 8.77
CA ALA A 21 12.66 -67.50 10.02
C ALA A 21 11.39 -66.65 9.77
N GLU A 22 11.42 -65.78 8.75
CA GLU A 22 10.24 -65.01 8.33
C GLU A 22 9.14 -65.89 7.73
N ASP A 23 9.52 -66.84 6.87
CA ASP A 23 8.59 -67.79 6.25
C ASP A 23 7.97 -68.75 7.29
N ALA A 24 8.69 -69.06 8.38
CA ALA A 24 8.21 -69.85 9.52
C ALA A 24 7.47 -69.03 10.60
N HIS A 25 7.43 -67.70 10.47
CA HIS A 25 6.89 -66.77 11.48
C HIS A 25 7.51 -66.86 12.89
N ASP A 26 8.76 -67.31 12.98
CA ASP A 26 9.50 -67.47 14.24
C ASP A 26 10.14 -66.14 14.68
N GLN A 27 9.42 -65.36 15.48
CA GLN A 27 9.88 -64.03 15.94
C GLN A 27 11.22 -64.06 16.70
N ARG A 28 11.47 -65.11 17.49
CA ARG A 28 12.73 -65.25 18.25
C ARG A 28 13.95 -65.37 17.34
N ALA A 29 13.86 -66.18 16.29
CA ALA A 29 14.94 -66.38 15.33
C ALA A 29 15.16 -65.14 14.42
N ILE A 30 14.11 -64.35 14.21
CA ILE A 30 14.20 -63.06 13.52
C ILE A 30 15.00 -62.07 14.38
N ASP A 31 14.69 -61.97 15.67
CA ASP A 31 15.35 -61.02 16.58
C ASP A 31 16.82 -61.35 16.84
N GLU A 32 17.17 -62.64 16.90
CA GLU A 32 18.56 -63.13 17.02
C GLU A 32 19.43 -62.75 15.81
N ASN A 33 18.84 -62.49 14.64
CA ASN A 33 19.57 -62.15 13.42
C ASN A 33 19.67 -60.63 13.20
N GLU A 34 20.54 -59.98 13.99
CA GLU A 34 20.76 -58.53 13.95
C GLU A 34 21.19 -58.04 12.56
N PHE A 35 22.12 -58.76 11.92
CA PHE A 35 22.69 -58.37 10.63
C PHE A 35 21.64 -58.35 9.52
N GLY A 36 20.82 -59.40 9.41
CA GLY A 36 19.76 -59.46 8.40
C GLY A 36 18.70 -58.37 8.62
N ARG A 37 18.34 -58.13 9.88
CA ARG A 37 17.38 -57.07 10.26
C ARG A 37 17.87 -55.68 9.88
N ALA A 38 19.13 -55.35 10.15
CA ALA A 38 19.71 -54.06 9.79
C ALA A 38 19.67 -53.82 8.26
N VAL A 39 20.01 -54.83 7.48
CA VAL A 39 19.94 -54.76 6.00
C VAL A 39 18.49 -54.57 5.54
N LYS A 40 17.53 -55.35 6.07
CA LYS A 40 16.11 -55.22 5.71
C LYS A 40 15.51 -53.87 6.10
N ALA A 41 15.93 -53.31 7.23
CA ALA A 41 15.53 -51.97 7.69
C ALA A 41 16.04 -50.87 6.75
N SER A 42 17.29 -50.95 6.29
CA SER A 42 17.85 -49.96 5.36
C SER A 42 17.13 -49.88 4.02
N PHE A 43 16.52 -50.98 3.54
CA PHE A 43 15.71 -50.99 2.32
C PHE A 43 14.24 -50.59 2.55
N ARG A 44 13.80 -50.49 3.81
CA ARG A 44 12.42 -50.16 4.18
C ARG A 44 12.24 -48.71 4.63
N SER A 45 13.27 -48.12 5.23
CA SER A 45 13.25 -46.69 5.51
C SER A 45 13.43 -45.93 4.20
N SER A 46 12.36 -45.29 3.71
CA SER A 46 12.43 -44.26 2.65
C SER A 46 13.08 -42.98 3.17
N VAL A 47 14.10 -43.09 4.02
CA VAL A 47 14.93 -41.97 4.44
C VAL A 47 16.05 -41.88 3.42
N PRO A 48 16.06 -40.85 2.57
CA PRO A 48 17.12 -40.68 1.60
C PRO A 48 18.46 -40.54 2.34
N PRO A 49 19.55 -41.09 1.78
CA PRO A 49 20.86 -40.99 2.41
C PRO A 49 21.24 -39.51 2.63
N PRO A 50 21.97 -39.21 3.72
CA PRO A 50 22.36 -37.84 4.03
C PRO A 50 23.13 -37.23 2.85
N GLY A 51 22.63 -36.10 2.33
CA GLY A 51 23.19 -35.39 1.18
C GLY A 51 22.35 -35.42 -0.11
N VAL A 52 21.27 -36.21 -0.18
CA VAL A 52 20.41 -36.28 -1.39
C VAL A 52 19.20 -35.33 -1.34
N VAL A 53 18.75 -34.94 -0.15
CA VAL A 53 17.63 -33.99 0.01
C VAL A 53 18.08 -32.84 0.90
N SER A 54 18.09 -31.63 0.33
CA SER A 54 18.23 -30.39 1.11
C SER A 54 17.07 -30.33 2.10
N GLN A 55 17.34 -30.45 3.40
CA GLN A 55 16.35 -30.30 4.47
C GLN A 55 15.98 -28.83 4.70
N GLN A 56 16.00 -28.00 3.66
CA GLN A 56 15.47 -26.66 3.77
C GLN A 56 13.95 -26.77 3.66
N PRO A 57 13.17 -26.37 4.69
CA PRO A 57 11.76 -26.11 4.47
C PRO A 57 11.70 -24.93 3.50
N THR A 58 11.49 -25.22 2.22
CA THR A 58 11.04 -24.22 1.26
C THR A 58 9.61 -23.88 1.69
N VAL A 59 9.48 -22.97 2.66
CA VAL A 59 8.30 -22.12 2.76
C VAL A 59 8.28 -21.37 1.44
N LEU A 60 7.62 -21.97 0.45
CA LEU A 60 7.28 -21.29 -0.78
C LEU A 60 6.38 -20.15 -0.33
N ASP A 61 6.85 -18.94 -0.57
CA ASP A 61 6.03 -17.75 -0.42
C ASP A 61 4.88 -17.89 -1.42
N THR A 62 3.70 -18.24 -0.90
CA THR A 62 2.54 -18.56 -1.74
C THR A 62 1.67 -17.32 -1.89
N LEU A 63 0.94 -17.20 -3.00
CA LEU A 63 0.12 -16.02 -3.31
C LEU A 63 -0.94 -15.73 -2.22
N GLU A 64 -1.31 -16.74 -1.43
CA GLU A 64 -2.20 -16.60 -0.29
C GLU A 64 -1.62 -15.71 0.82
N HIS A 65 -0.29 -15.67 0.99
CA HIS A 65 0.37 -14.74 1.91
C HIS A 65 0.35 -13.31 1.37
N ASP A 66 0.55 -13.12 0.06
CA ASP A 66 0.50 -11.80 -0.58
C ASP A 66 -0.91 -11.18 -0.53
N ILE A 67 -1.93 -12.03 -0.63
CA ILE A 67 -3.35 -11.61 -0.66
C ILE A 67 -3.92 -11.44 0.75
N ALA A 68 -3.28 -12.00 1.78
CA ALA A 68 -3.69 -11.86 3.16
C ALA A 68 -3.84 -10.38 3.55
N GLY A 69 -5.04 -9.99 4.00
CA GLY A 69 -5.33 -8.62 4.44
C GLY A 69 -5.51 -7.58 3.32
N LEU A 70 -5.51 -7.95 2.03
CA LEU A 70 -5.94 -7.01 0.97
C LEU A 70 -7.43 -6.66 1.09
N GLN A 71 -8.27 -7.65 1.38
CA GLN A 71 -9.72 -7.46 1.49
C GLN A 71 -10.08 -6.49 2.62
N GLU A 72 -9.46 -6.62 3.79
CA GLU A 72 -9.69 -5.74 4.94
C GLU A 72 -9.30 -4.30 4.64
N ARG A 73 -8.19 -4.10 3.91
CA ARG A 73 -7.74 -2.76 3.47
C ARG A 73 -8.71 -2.10 2.51
N VAL A 74 -9.23 -2.85 1.52
CA VAL A 74 -10.19 -2.32 0.55
C VAL A 74 -11.51 -1.94 1.21
N ILE A 75 -12.00 -2.77 2.14
CA ILE A 75 -13.22 -2.46 2.91
C ILE A 75 -13.02 -1.19 3.75
N ALA A 76 -11.89 -1.09 4.46
CA ALA A 76 -11.58 0.09 5.27
C ALA A 76 -11.43 1.37 4.45
N GLU A 77 -10.89 1.28 3.23
CA GLU A 77 -10.76 2.41 2.32
C GLU A 77 -12.13 2.86 1.79
N ASP A 78 -12.99 1.92 1.39
CA ASP A 78 -14.35 2.24 0.94
C ASP A 78 -15.19 2.85 2.09
N GLU A 79 -15.11 2.29 3.30
CA GLU A 79 -15.76 2.85 4.49
C GLU A 79 -15.29 4.28 4.77
N ALA A 80 -13.99 4.55 4.70
CA ALA A 80 -13.43 5.89 4.88
C ALA A 80 -13.84 6.86 3.75
N GLU A 81 -14.07 6.36 2.53
CA GLU A 81 -14.61 7.16 1.44
C GLU A 81 -16.11 7.46 1.62
N GLN A 82 -16.89 6.50 2.08
CA GLN A 82 -18.32 6.69 2.36
C GLN A 82 -18.54 7.70 3.49
N GLU A 83 -17.73 7.64 4.55
CA GLU A 83 -17.76 8.62 5.65
C GLU A 83 -17.44 10.04 5.17
N LYS A 84 -16.52 10.20 4.21
CA LYS A 84 -16.21 11.50 3.60
C LYS A 84 -17.31 11.99 2.66
N LYS A 85 -18.09 11.09 2.05
CA LYS A 85 -19.09 11.40 1.03
C LYS A 85 -20.50 11.65 1.58
N LEU A 86 -20.80 11.22 2.81
CA LEU A 86 -22.13 11.37 3.42
C LEU A 86 -22.26 12.65 4.29
N ASP A 87 -22.05 13.81 3.66
CA ASP A 87 -22.52 15.08 4.23
C ASP A 87 -24.02 15.23 3.98
N LEU A 88 -24.83 14.82 4.96
CA LEU A 88 -26.29 14.88 4.93
C LEU A 88 -26.83 16.30 4.68
N ALA A 89 -26.05 17.34 4.98
CA ALA A 89 -26.43 18.73 4.74
C ALA A 89 -26.32 19.13 3.25
N ALA A 90 -25.49 18.44 2.46
CA ALA A 90 -25.34 18.67 1.03
C ALA A 90 -26.49 18.09 0.20
N ILE A 91 -27.13 17.02 0.69
CA ILE A 91 -28.24 16.30 0.03
C ILE A 91 -29.59 16.98 0.29
N ALA A 92 -29.69 17.84 1.30
CA ALA A 92 -30.90 18.59 1.59
C ALA A 92 -31.26 19.56 0.44
N PRO A 93 -32.56 19.78 0.14
CA PRO A 93 -32.96 20.76 -0.85
C PRO A 93 -32.45 22.14 -0.46
N LYS A 94 -31.75 22.77 -1.39
CA LYS A 94 -31.14 24.08 -1.22
C LYS A 94 -32.22 25.17 -1.11
N ARG A 95 -31.85 26.32 -0.52
CA ARG A 95 -32.75 27.49 -0.46
C ARG A 95 -33.12 27.95 -1.89
N PRO A 96 -34.34 28.48 -2.12
CA PRO A 96 -34.77 28.93 -3.46
C PRO A 96 -33.85 29.97 -4.12
N ASN A 97 -33.15 30.78 -3.32
CA ASN A 97 -32.23 31.82 -3.78
C ASN A 97 -30.75 31.39 -3.77
N TRP A 98 -30.45 30.09 -3.55
CA TRP A 98 -29.06 29.61 -3.47
C TRP A 98 -28.27 29.98 -4.72
N ASP A 99 -28.85 29.74 -5.88
CA ASP A 99 -28.16 29.93 -7.15
C ASP A 99 -27.90 31.42 -7.43
N LEU A 100 -28.90 32.26 -7.15
CA LEU A 100 -28.77 33.72 -7.19
C LEU A 100 -27.66 34.21 -6.28
N ARG A 101 -27.57 33.66 -5.05
CA ARG A 101 -26.54 34.03 -4.09
C ARG A 101 -25.15 33.61 -4.58
N ARG A 102 -25.01 32.41 -5.14
CA ARG A 102 -23.73 31.95 -5.70
C ARG A 102 -23.26 32.84 -6.86
N ALA A 103 -24.14 33.14 -7.82
CA ALA A 103 -23.82 34.01 -8.95
C ALA A 103 -23.51 35.45 -8.50
N TYR A 104 -24.22 35.95 -7.48
CA TYR A 104 -23.94 37.24 -6.87
C TYR A 104 -22.58 37.27 -6.15
N ASP A 105 -22.29 36.26 -5.33
CA ASP A 105 -21.05 36.15 -4.57
C ASP A 105 -19.83 36.10 -5.50
N GLN A 106 -19.92 35.42 -6.65
CA GLN A 106 -18.86 35.41 -7.67
C GLN A 106 -18.57 36.81 -8.24
N ARG A 107 -19.61 37.56 -8.58
CA ARG A 107 -19.47 38.94 -9.10
C ARG A 107 -18.93 39.88 -8.02
N VAL A 108 -19.41 39.75 -6.79
CA VAL A 108 -18.93 40.57 -5.66
C VAL A 108 -17.46 40.28 -5.37
N ALA A 109 -17.03 39.02 -5.43
CA ALA A 109 -15.63 38.66 -5.21
C ALA A 109 -14.67 39.35 -6.18
N GLN A 110 -15.05 39.47 -7.47
CA GLN A 110 -14.28 40.24 -8.46
C GLN A 110 -14.17 41.73 -8.07
N LEU A 111 -15.30 42.33 -7.65
CA LEU A 111 -15.34 43.75 -7.28
C LEU A 111 -14.70 44.05 -5.92
N GLU A 112 -14.62 43.09 -5.00
CA GLU A 112 -14.08 43.30 -3.65
C GLU A 112 -12.64 43.78 -3.66
N ARG A 113 -11.80 43.26 -4.56
CA ARG A 113 -10.39 43.67 -4.67
C ARG A 113 -10.30 45.14 -5.07
N ARG A 114 -11.01 45.53 -6.13
CA ARG A 114 -11.09 46.91 -6.64
C ARG A 114 -11.66 47.85 -5.58
N THR A 115 -12.68 47.42 -4.85
CA THR A 115 -13.30 48.19 -3.77
C THR A 115 -12.34 48.42 -2.60
N LYS A 116 -11.60 47.40 -2.17
CA LYS A 116 -10.57 47.53 -1.11
C LYS A 116 -9.46 48.51 -1.51
N LEU A 117 -9.04 48.46 -2.78
CA LEU A 117 -8.06 49.40 -3.32
C LEU A 117 -8.60 50.84 -3.38
N ALA A 118 -9.82 51.03 -3.85
CA ALA A 118 -10.47 52.34 -3.88
C ALA A 118 -10.66 52.93 -2.47
N ILE A 119 -11.08 52.10 -1.50
CA ILE A 119 -11.18 52.50 -0.09
C ILE A 119 -9.81 52.97 0.42
N ARG A 120 -8.73 52.23 0.13
CA ARG A 120 -7.38 52.63 0.52
C ARG A 120 -6.97 53.97 -0.09
N ALA A 121 -7.23 54.16 -1.39
CA ALA A 121 -6.92 55.41 -2.08
C ALA A 121 -7.65 56.61 -1.46
N LEU A 122 -8.97 56.46 -1.22
CA LEU A 122 -9.78 57.51 -0.58
C LEU A 122 -9.33 57.82 0.85
N ILE A 123 -8.86 56.82 1.62
CA ILE A 123 -8.30 57.04 2.95
C ILE A 123 -7.02 57.89 2.86
N VAL A 124 -6.12 57.55 1.94
CA VAL A 124 -4.86 58.31 1.74
C VAL A 124 -5.18 59.76 1.34
N GLU A 125 -6.09 59.96 0.38
CA GLU A 125 -6.52 61.29 -0.04
C GLU A 125 -7.10 62.10 1.12
N ARG A 126 -8.00 61.49 1.91
CA ARG A 126 -8.61 62.15 3.07
C ARG A 126 -7.59 62.51 4.15
N VAL A 127 -6.65 61.61 4.45
CA VAL A 127 -5.58 61.88 5.43
C VAL A 127 -4.71 63.04 4.94
N ARG A 128 -4.33 63.08 3.66
CA ARG A 128 -3.55 64.19 3.10
C ARG A 128 -4.30 65.52 3.12
N ALA A 129 -5.58 65.52 2.72
CA ALA A 129 -6.43 66.70 2.80
C ALA A 129 -6.51 67.26 4.24
N SER A 130 -6.47 66.38 5.25
CA SER A 130 -6.43 66.79 6.66
C SER A 130 -5.06 67.27 7.15
N GLN A 131 -3.96 66.82 6.53
CA GLN A 131 -2.58 67.14 6.93
C GLN A 131 -1.95 68.29 6.12
N GLY A 132 -2.62 68.77 5.06
CA GLY A 132 -2.15 69.90 4.24
C GLY A 132 -0.86 69.64 3.46
N THR A 133 -0.45 68.39 3.33
CA THR A 133 0.81 67.97 2.71
C THR A 133 0.57 67.61 1.23
N GLY A 134 1.00 68.48 0.32
CA GLY A 134 0.84 68.33 -1.13
C GLY A 134 1.97 67.54 -1.80
N ASP A 135 2.16 66.28 -1.43
CA ASP A 135 3.05 65.37 -2.18
C ASP A 135 2.22 64.59 -3.23
N ASP A 136 2.12 65.18 -4.42
CA ASP A 136 1.30 64.67 -5.55
C ASP A 136 1.83 63.36 -6.14
N ALA A 137 3.13 63.08 -5.99
CA ALA A 137 3.82 61.94 -6.61
C ALA A 137 3.31 60.58 -6.09
N GLU A 138 3.05 60.47 -4.79
CA GLU A 138 2.55 59.22 -4.21
C GLU A 138 1.06 59.00 -4.50
N ALA A 139 0.27 60.08 -4.65
CA ALA A 139 -1.14 59.99 -5.05
C ALA A 139 -1.24 59.46 -6.47
N GLU A 140 -0.44 60.02 -7.37
CA GLU A 140 -0.35 59.59 -8.76
C GLU A 140 0.11 58.13 -8.86
N ALA A 141 1.09 57.71 -8.05
CA ALA A 141 1.52 56.32 -8.00
C ALA A 141 0.41 55.37 -7.52
N THR A 142 -0.33 55.72 -6.46
CA THR A 142 -1.46 54.90 -6.00
C THR A 142 -2.62 54.89 -7.00
N ALA A 143 -2.91 56.01 -7.67
CA ALA A 143 -3.95 56.11 -8.69
C ALA A 143 -3.58 55.29 -9.94
N ARG A 144 -2.31 55.32 -10.36
CA ARG A 144 -1.78 54.48 -11.46
C ARG A 144 -1.88 52.99 -11.11
N LEU A 145 -1.53 52.58 -9.89
CA LEU A 145 -1.67 51.19 -9.44
C LEU A 145 -3.13 50.73 -9.42
N VAL A 146 -4.08 51.60 -9.07
CA VAL A 146 -5.51 51.29 -9.12
C VAL A 146 -6.02 51.18 -10.55
N ALA A 147 -5.53 52.01 -11.48
CA ALA A 147 -5.88 51.96 -12.89
C ALA A 147 -5.30 50.72 -13.58
N GLU A 148 -4.03 50.40 -13.32
CA GLU A 148 -3.34 49.23 -13.89
C GLU A 148 -3.94 47.91 -13.39
N ALA A 149 -4.20 47.78 -12.08
CA ALA A 149 -4.85 46.59 -11.51
C ALA A 149 -6.33 46.43 -11.91
N GLY A 150 -6.93 47.48 -12.50
CA GLY A 150 -8.27 47.44 -13.07
C GLY A 150 -8.29 47.03 -14.55
N THR A 151 -7.21 47.25 -15.30
CA THR A 151 -7.10 46.94 -16.73
C THR A 151 -6.53 45.54 -16.98
N SER A 152 -5.66 45.04 -16.10
CA SER A 152 -5.03 43.72 -16.26
C SER A 152 -6.00 42.55 -16.11
N ASP A 153 -6.99 42.69 -15.22
CA ASP A 153 -8.03 41.67 -14.99
C ASP A 153 -9.01 41.55 -16.18
N GLU A 154 -9.20 42.63 -16.94
CA GLU A 154 -10.13 42.63 -18.08
C GLU A 154 -9.52 41.97 -19.34
N GLU A 155 -8.19 41.99 -19.47
CA GLU A 155 -7.50 41.33 -20.61
C GLU A 155 -7.18 39.85 -20.37
N GLU A 156 -6.99 39.40 -19.11
CA GLU A 156 -6.76 37.97 -18.81
C GLU A 156 -8.03 37.12 -19.02
N ASP A 157 -9.22 37.68 -18.79
CA ASP A 157 -10.50 36.96 -18.93
C ASP A 157 -10.99 36.85 -20.39
N GLU A 158 -10.52 37.70 -21.32
CA GLU A 158 -10.84 37.57 -22.76
C GLU A 158 -10.05 36.44 -23.45
N GLU A 159 -8.90 36.02 -22.89
CA GLU A 159 -8.09 34.92 -23.44
C GLU A 159 -8.57 33.52 -22.98
N GLU A 160 -9.35 33.41 -21.89
CA GLU A 160 -9.83 32.13 -21.34
C GLU A 160 -11.28 31.75 -21.69
N ALA A 161 -12.00 32.56 -22.49
CA ALA A 161 -13.42 32.37 -22.85
C ALA A 161 -13.66 31.63 -24.20
#